data_AF-A0A351VMQ5-F1
#
_entry.id   AF-A0A351VMQ5-F1
#
_cell.length_a   1.000
_cell.length_b   1.000
_cell.length_c   1.000
_cell.angle_alpha   90.00
_cell.angle_beta   90.00
_cell.angle_gamma   90.00
#
_symmetry.space_group_name_H-M   'P 1'
#
loop_
_entity.id
_entity.type
_entity.pdbx_description
1 polymer ?
#
loop_
_entity_poly.entity_id
_entity_poly.type
_entity_poly.pdbx_seq_one_letter_code
_entity_poly.pdbx_strand_id
1 'polypeptide(L)'
;MKTLHNSDVSGARQNVKDIKVVGNGDMFRLLCKASSENEGWMKSTKACEVPDGCIVQVTTQQRNTDGTYAVAEALSYVPGVKIADDENNGRKLVRI
;
A
#
# COMPACT_ATOMS: atom_id res chain seq x y z
N MET A 1 -19.20 4.09 6.74
CA MET A 1 -18.20 4.69 5.83
C MET A 1 -16.90 3.91 6.00
N LYS A 2 -16.27 3.40 4.93
CA LYS A 2 -15.00 2.67 5.04
C LYS A 2 -13.86 3.69 5.24
N THR A 3 -13.07 3.55 6.29
CA THR A 3 -11.91 4.42 6.55
C THR A 3 -10.75 4.02 5.62
N LEU A 4 -10.32 4.94 4.76
CA LEU A 4 -9.25 4.69 3.78
C LEU A 4 -7.83 4.98 4.31
N HIS A 5 -7.65 5.21 5.62
CA HIS A 5 -6.39 5.75 6.18
C HIS A 5 -5.41 4.71 6.75
N ASN A 6 -5.67 3.41 6.60
CA ASN A 6 -4.75 2.38 7.12
C ASN A 6 -3.48 2.28 6.28
N SER A 7 -2.34 2.41 6.97
CA SER A 7 -1.01 2.26 6.38
C SER A 7 -0.25 1.04 6.92
N ASP A 8 -0.73 0.45 8.01
CA ASP A 8 -0.24 -0.78 8.64
C ASP A 8 -1.38 -1.55 9.34
N VAL A 9 -1.09 -2.76 9.81
CA VAL A 9 -2.03 -3.64 10.52
C VAL A 9 -2.51 -3.03 11.84
N SER A 10 -1.66 -2.26 12.53
CA SER A 10 -2.01 -1.67 13.82
C SER A 10 -3.15 -0.64 13.67
N GLY A 11 -3.06 0.24 12.67
CA GLY A 11 -4.15 1.13 12.28
C GLY A 11 -5.35 0.34 11.75
N ALA A 12 -5.10 -0.76 11.04
CA ALA A 12 -6.17 -1.60 10.52
C ALA A 12 -7.04 -2.24 11.60
N ARG A 13 -6.45 -2.73 12.69
CA ARG A 13 -7.22 -3.31 13.81
C ARG A 13 -8.12 -2.29 14.52
N GLN A 14 -7.71 -1.02 14.56
CA GLN A 14 -8.54 0.05 15.16
C GLN A 14 -9.78 0.32 14.30
N ASN A 15 -9.60 0.29 12.98
CA ASN A 15 -10.61 0.69 12.00
C ASN A 15 -11.48 -0.48 11.49
N VAL A 16 -10.98 -1.71 11.56
CA VAL A 16 -11.61 -2.94 11.07
C VAL A 16 -11.57 -3.98 12.20
N LYS A 17 -12.58 -3.92 13.07
CA LYS A 17 -12.59 -4.65 14.36
C LYS A 17 -12.57 -6.17 14.22
N ASP A 18 -13.03 -6.69 13.09
CA ASP A 18 -13.11 -8.12 12.78
C ASP A 18 -11.93 -8.63 11.95
N ILE A 19 -10.90 -7.80 11.71
CA ILE A 19 -9.72 -8.21 10.94
C ILE A 19 -8.99 -9.38 11.62
N LYS A 20 -8.79 -10.46 10.88
CA LYS A 20 -7.97 -11.61 11.29
C LYS A 20 -6.69 -11.60 10.44
N VAL A 21 -5.54 -11.60 11.11
CA VAL A 21 -4.22 -11.56 10.45
C VAL A 21 -3.50 -12.88 10.72
N VAL A 22 -2.96 -13.49 9.66
CA VAL A 22 -2.09 -14.67 9.72
C VAL A 22 -0.72 -14.27 9.19
N GLY A 23 0.35 -14.66 9.88
CA GLY A 23 1.71 -14.23 9.53
C GLY A 23 1.95 -12.73 9.76
N ASN A 24 2.92 -12.16 9.03
CA ASN A 24 3.21 -10.73 9.08
C ASN A 24 2.29 -9.96 8.12
N GLY A 25 1.22 -9.36 8.64
CA GLY A 25 0.30 -8.55 7.82
C GLY A 25 0.88 -7.22 7.33
N ASP A 26 2.06 -6.84 7.81
CA ASP A 26 2.82 -5.67 7.37
C ASP A 26 4.01 -6.05 6.45
N MET A 27 4.00 -7.26 5.89
CA MET A 27 5.05 -7.74 4.98
C MET A 27 5.25 -6.80 3.78
N PHE A 28 4.15 -6.28 3.21
CA PHE A 28 4.20 -5.19 2.24
C PHE A 28 4.08 -3.85 2.96
N ARG A 29 5.18 -3.08 2.96
CA ARG A 29 5.25 -1.77 3.61
C ARG A 29 4.83 -0.69 2.63
N LEU A 30 4.00 0.25 3.08
CA LEU A 30 3.58 1.40 2.27
C LEU A 30 4.77 2.29 1.97
N LEU A 31 5.06 2.49 0.67
CA LEU A 31 6.03 3.48 0.20
C LEU A 31 5.34 4.85 0.11
N CYS A 32 4.33 4.94 -0.74
CA CYS A 32 3.56 6.16 -0.90
C CYS A 32 2.10 5.86 -1.27
N LYS A 33 1.25 6.84 -1.03
CA LYS A 33 -0.17 6.80 -1.39
C LYS A 33 -0.68 8.20 -1.66
N ALA A 34 -1.53 8.32 -2.67
CA ALA A 34 -2.34 9.49 -2.90
C ALA A 34 -3.79 9.06 -3.15
N SER A 35 -4.74 9.86 -2.72
CA SER A 35 -6.16 9.60 -2.96
C SER A 35 -6.96 10.89 -2.93
N SER A 36 -8.07 10.90 -3.66
CA SER A 36 -9.09 11.94 -3.57
C SER A 36 -10.46 11.29 -3.51
N GLU A 37 -11.21 11.57 -2.46
CA GLU A 37 -12.57 11.05 -2.28
C GLU A 37 -13.57 11.70 -3.24
N ASN A 38 -13.42 13.01 -3.46
CA ASN A 38 -14.25 13.76 -4.40
C ASN A 38 -14.02 13.27 -5.83
N GLU A 39 -12.76 13.13 -6.25
CA GLU A 39 -12.40 12.57 -7.56
C GLU A 39 -12.55 11.04 -7.63
N GLY A 40 -12.81 10.39 -6.48
CA GLY A 40 -13.13 8.97 -6.38
C GLY A 40 -11.97 8.01 -6.69
N TRP A 41 -10.71 8.38 -6.44
CA TRP A 41 -9.58 7.50 -6.76
C TRP A 41 -8.55 7.38 -5.64
N MET A 42 -7.80 6.29 -5.68
CA MET A 42 -6.64 6.03 -4.83
C MET A 42 -5.55 5.36 -5.66
N LYS A 43 -4.29 5.75 -5.41
CA LYS A 43 -3.11 5.05 -5.90
C LYS A 43 -2.19 4.79 -4.71
N SER A 44 -1.67 3.57 -4.61
CA SER A 44 -0.69 3.23 -3.57
C SER A 44 0.43 2.36 -4.12
N THR A 45 1.63 2.59 -3.63
CA THR A 45 2.80 1.76 -3.90
C THR A 45 3.26 1.13 -2.59
N LYS A 46 3.45 -0.18 -2.59
CA LYS A 46 4.00 -0.93 -1.46
C LYS A 46 5.19 -1.76 -1.90
N ALA A 47 6.08 -2.07 -0.97
CA ALA A 47 7.19 -2.97 -1.22
C ALA A 47 7.30 -4.05 -0.15
N CYS A 48 7.71 -5.24 -0.57
CA CYS A 48 8.15 -6.33 0.29
C CYS A 48 9.63 -6.54 0.06
N GLU A 49 10.45 -6.36 1.10
CA GLU A 49 11.87 -6.72 1.04
C GLU A 49 12.05 -8.23 0.88
N VAL A 50 13.01 -8.61 0.05
CA VAL A 50 13.53 -9.97 -0.13
C VAL A 50 15.06 -9.89 -0.08
N PRO A 51 15.81 -11.01 0.06
CA PRO A 51 17.24 -10.96 0.38
C PRO A 51 18.10 -10.00 -0.46
N ASP A 52 17.83 -9.87 -1.76
CA ASP A 52 18.63 -9.06 -2.70
C ASP A 52 17.83 -7.96 -3.42
N GLY A 53 16.68 -7.55 -2.88
CA GLY A 53 15.83 -6.56 -3.53
C GLY A 53 14.47 -6.35 -2.87
N CYS A 54 13.56 -5.77 -3.64
CA CYS A 54 12.18 -5.57 -3.21
C CYS A 54 11.21 -6.02 -4.30
N ILE A 55 10.13 -6.69 -3.90
CA ILE A 55 8.93 -6.81 -4.73
C ILE A 55 8.13 -5.52 -4.54
N VAL A 56 7.90 -4.79 -5.62
CA VAL A 56 7.15 -3.52 -5.62
C VAL A 56 5.80 -3.75 -6.28
N GLN A 57 4.74 -3.42 -5.55
CA GLN A 57 3.36 -3.48 -6.00
C GLN A 57 2.80 -2.07 -6.12
N VAL A 58 2.16 -1.79 -7.25
CA VAL A 58 1.35 -0.58 -7.47
C VAL A 58 -0.10 -1.00 -7.62
N THR A 59 -0.98 -0.38 -6.83
CA THR A 59 -2.43 -0.59 -6.91
C THR A 59 -3.10 0.75 -7.24
N THR A 60 -3.97 0.76 -8.24
CA THR A 60 -4.92 1.84 -8.51
C THR A 60 -6.33 1.34 -8.24
N GLN A 61 -7.11 2.15 -7.54
CA GLN A 61 -8.55 1.99 -7.37
C GLN A 61 -9.23 3.26 -7.90
N GLN A 62 -10.19 3.12 -8.80
CA GLN A 62 -10.95 4.22 -9.41
C GLN A 62 -12.45 3.96 -9.26
N ARG A 63 -13.19 4.93 -8.73
CA ARG A 63 -14.65 4.90 -8.68
C ARG A 63 -15.19 5.17 -10.08
N ASN A 64 -16.05 4.28 -10.54
CA ASN A 64 -16.78 4.40 -11.80
C ASN A 64 -18.00 5.32 -11.63
N THR A 65 -18.58 5.75 -12.75
CA THR A 65 -19.76 6.63 -12.75
C THR A 65 -21.00 5.98 -12.12
N ASP A 66 -21.06 4.65 -12.11
CA ASP A 66 -22.13 3.87 -11.46
C ASP A 66 -21.89 3.62 -9.96
N GLY A 67 -20.82 4.18 -9.39
CA GLY A 67 -20.43 4.00 -8.00
C GLY A 67 -19.66 2.72 -7.69
N THR A 68 -19.44 1.84 -8.68
CA THR A 68 -18.56 0.67 -8.55
C THR A 68 -17.08 1.09 -8.59
N TYR A 69 -16.15 0.14 -8.43
CA TYR A 69 -14.71 0.44 -8.48
C TYR A 69 -13.99 -0.43 -9.51
N ALA A 70 -13.23 0.21 -10.39
CA ALA A 70 -12.21 -0.44 -11.21
C ALA A 70 -10.90 -0.52 -10.42
N VAL A 71 -10.23 -1.66 -10.49
CA VAL A 71 -8.96 -1.92 -9.81
C VAL A 71 -7.94 -2.39 -10.83
N ALA A 72 -6.72 -1.86 -10.75
CA ALA A 72 -5.58 -2.30 -11.53
C ALA A 72 -4.37 -2.48 -10.63
N GLU A 73 -3.63 -3.57 -10.83
CA GLU A 73 -2.43 -3.88 -10.06
C GLU A 73 -1.27 -4.21 -10.99
N ALA A 74 -0.07 -3.78 -10.60
CA ALA A 74 1.18 -4.15 -11.23
C ALA A 74 2.17 -4.57 -10.14
N LEU A 75 2.98 -5.57 -10.45
CA LEU A 75 3.99 -6.10 -9.54
C LEU A 75 5.31 -6.28 -10.30
N SER A 76 6.40 -5.82 -9.71
CA SER A 76 7.73 -5.91 -10.30
C SER A 76 8.78 -6.21 -9.24
N TYR A 77 9.78 -7.00 -9.58
CA TYR A 77 10.95 -7.17 -8.73
C TYR A 77 11.99 -6.11 -9.06
N VAL A 78 12.47 -5.41 -8.03
CA VAL A 78 13.52 -4.39 -8.13
C VAL A 78 14.75 -4.91 -7.39
N PRO A 79 15.84 -5.27 -8.10
CA PRO A 79 17.05 -5.79 -7.47
C PRO A 79 17.88 -4.68 -6.81
N GLY A 80 18.68 -5.04 -5.81
CA GLY A 80 19.71 -4.17 -5.22
C GLY A 80 19.15 -3.01 -4.38
N VAL A 81 17.90 -3.11 -3.91
CA VAL A 81 17.24 -2.09 -3.10
C VAL A 81 16.63 -2.66 -1.83
N LYS A 82 16.55 -1.80 -0.81
CA LYS A 82 15.87 -2.02 0.47
C LYS A 82 14.92 -0.86 0.78
N ILE A 83 13.99 -1.07 1.69
CA ILE A 83 13.03 -0.10 2.16
C ILE A 83 13.68 0.75 3.27
N ALA A 84 13.50 2.06 3.18
CA ALA A 84 13.89 3.02 4.21
C ALA A 84 12.73 3.97 4.51
N ASP A 85 12.74 4.57 5.70
CA ASP A 85 11.78 5.60 6.06
C ASP A 85 11.91 6.84 5.16
N ASP A 86 10.78 7.51 4.97
CA ASP A 86 10.68 8.71 4.14
C ASP A 86 9.71 9.73 4.76
N GLU A 87 9.46 10.81 4.03
CA GLU A 87 8.56 11.87 4.44
C GLU A 87 7.11 11.39 4.68
N ASN A 88 6.35 12.13 5.46
CA ASN A 88 4.91 11.91 5.67
C ASN A 88 4.53 10.51 6.18
N ASN A 89 5.44 9.86 6.94
CA ASN A 89 5.30 8.47 7.41
C ASN A 89 5.24 7.43 6.27
N GLY A 90 5.66 7.82 5.07
CA GLY A 90 5.90 6.93 3.94
C GLY A 90 7.27 6.26 4.02
N ARG A 91 7.60 5.56 2.93
CA ARG A 91 8.88 4.87 2.76
C ARG A 91 9.35 5.00 1.32
N LYS A 92 10.64 4.79 1.11
CA LYS A 92 11.27 4.79 -0.21
C LYS A 92 12.17 3.58 -0.39
N LEU A 93 12.55 3.35 -1.65
CA LEU A 93 13.59 2.39 -1.98
C LEU A 93 14.93 3.10 -1.99
N VAL A 94 15.91 2.53 -1.30
CA VAL A 94 17.30 2.96 -1.33
C VAL A 94 18.17 1.78 -1.75
N ARG A 95 19.34 2.07 -2.32
CA ARG A 95 20.30 1.02 -2.68
C ARG A 95 20.74 0.26 -1.41
N ILE A 96 20.89 -1.06 -1.54
CA ILE A 96 21.43 -1.92 -0.47
C ILE A 96 22.83 -1.46 -0.07
#